data_AF-A0A3R9MW64-F1
#
_entry.id   AF-A0A3R9MW64-F1
#
_cell.length_a   1.000
_cell.length_b   1.000
_cell.length_c   1.000
_cell.angle_alpha   90.00
_cell.angle_beta   90.00
_cell.angle_gamma   90.00
#
_symmetry.space_group_name_H-M   'P 1'
#
loop_
_entity.id
_entity.type
_entity.pdbx_description
1 polymer ?
#
loop_
_entity_poly.entity_id
_entity_poly.type
_entity_poly.pdbx_seq_one_letter_code
_entity_poly.pdbx_strand_id
1 'polypeptide(L)'
;MTNEFLHFEKISRQTWQSLHRKTTPPLTEEELESIKSFNDQISLQDVTDVYLPLAHLIQIYKRTKDDLAFSKGIFLQRESKAQPFIIGVSGSVAVGKSTTSRLLQILLSRTLTDARVELVTTDGFLYPNQTLIEQGILNRKGFPESYDMEALLNFLDRIKNGQDVNIPVYSHEVYDIVPEKKQNVKAADFVIVEGINVFQNPQNDRLYITDFFDFSIYVDAAVDDIESWYLDRFLKMLSLAQNDPDSYYYRFTQMPIGEVESFAHQVWTSINLTNLQNYIEPTRNRAEVILHKTKNHEIDEIYLKK
;
A
#
# COMPACT_ATOMS: atom_id res chain seq x y z
N MET A 1 -25.80 -2.65 9.15
CA MET A 1 -24.59 -3.45 9.42
C MET A 1 -25.00 -4.91 9.45
N THR A 2 -24.64 -5.75 8.47
CA THR A 2 -24.67 -7.24 8.59
C THR A 2 -24.42 -7.88 7.23
N ASN A 3 -23.17 -7.93 6.75
CA ASN A 3 -22.65 -8.99 5.85
C ASN A 3 -21.24 -8.71 5.33
N GLU A 4 -20.69 -7.51 5.51
CA GLU A 4 -19.39 -7.15 4.92
C GLU A 4 -18.23 -8.05 5.40
N PHE A 5 -18.20 -8.37 6.70
CA PHE A 5 -17.19 -9.25 7.29
C PHE A 5 -17.65 -10.71 7.43
N LEU A 6 -18.70 -11.14 6.73
CA LEU A 6 -19.27 -12.49 6.89
C LEU A 6 -18.24 -13.60 6.56
N HIS A 7 -17.36 -13.32 5.60
CA HIS A 7 -16.27 -14.20 5.16
C HIS A 7 -14.96 -13.97 5.92
N PHE A 8 -14.98 -13.19 7.00
CA PHE A 8 -13.81 -12.94 7.82
C PHE A 8 -13.98 -13.50 9.22
N GLU A 9 -12.88 -13.99 9.77
CA GLU A 9 -12.69 -14.20 11.20
C GLU A 9 -12.12 -12.92 11.81
N LYS A 10 -12.84 -12.37 12.79
CA LYS A 10 -12.41 -11.21 13.55
C LYS A 10 -11.53 -11.66 14.71
N ILE A 11 -10.28 -11.20 14.73
CA ILE A 11 -9.25 -11.57 15.69
C ILE A 11 -8.83 -10.29 16.43
N SER A 12 -8.91 -10.33 17.76
CA SER A 12 -8.40 -9.21 18.58
C SER A 12 -6.87 -9.12 18.50
N ARG A 13 -6.30 -7.92 18.67
CA ARG A 13 -4.84 -7.75 18.81
C ARG A 13 -4.23 -8.71 19.85
N GLN A 14 -4.90 -8.90 20.98
CA GLN A 14 -4.43 -9.79 22.06
C GLN A 14 -4.35 -11.25 21.63
N THR A 15 -5.30 -11.72 20.83
CA THR A 15 -5.27 -13.07 20.25
C THR A 15 -4.21 -13.16 19.18
N TRP A 16 -4.16 -12.18 18.27
CA TRP A 16 -3.26 -12.13 17.12
C TRP A 16 -1.78 -12.19 17.52
N GLN A 17 -1.36 -11.39 18.51
CA GLN A 17 0.02 -11.39 19.01
C GLN A 17 0.47 -12.75 19.58
N SER A 18 -0.48 -13.60 20.00
CA SER A 18 -0.17 -14.92 20.57
C SER A 18 0.09 -15.99 19.49
N LEU A 19 -0.27 -15.71 18.24
CA LEU A 19 -0.12 -16.62 17.10
C LEU A 19 1.33 -16.72 16.58
N HIS A 20 2.21 -15.83 17.04
CA HIS A 20 3.63 -15.86 16.75
C HIS A 20 4.42 -15.98 18.04
N ARG A 21 5.54 -16.74 18.02
CA ARG A 21 6.41 -16.82 19.19
C ARG A 21 6.96 -15.42 19.49
N LYS A 22 7.02 -15.04 20.77
CA LYS A 22 7.66 -13.79 21.16
C LYS A 22 9.14 -13.85 20.80
N THR A 23 9.50 -13.16 19.72
CA THR A 23 10.87 -12.97 19.27
C THR A 23 11.19 -11.49 19.35
N THR A 24 12.45 -11.16 19.61
CA THR A 24 12.94 -9.79 19.50
C THR A 24 12.66 -9.28 18.08
N PRO A 25 12.07 -8.09 17.91
CA PRO A 25 11.94 -7.45 16.61
C PRO A 25 13.29 -7.46 15.89
N PRO A 26 13.34 -7.84 14.60
CA PRO A 26 14.59 -7.83 13.85
C PRO A 26 14.96 -6.41 13.42
N LEU A 27 14.50 -5.35 14.11
CA LEU A 27 14.82 -3.95 13.83
C LEU A 27 14.91 -3.13 15.11
N THR A 28 15.72 -2.06 15.07
CA THR A 28 15.89 -1.11 16.18
C THR A 28 14.81 -0.02 16.16
N GLU A 29 14.70 0.73 17.26
CA GLU A 29 13.81 1.89 17.35
C GLU A 29 14.22 3.00 16.36
N GLU A 30 15.52 3.24 16.19
CA GLU A 30 16.06 4.19 15.22
C GLU A 30 15.71 3.81 13.77
N GLU A 31 15.82 2.52 13.44
CA GLU A 31 15.39 2.02 12.14
C GLU A 31 13.88 2.18 11.96
N LEU A 32 13.09 1.89 12.99
CA LEU A 32 11.64 2.09 12.96
C LEU A 32 11.28 3.55 12.66
N GLU A 33 11.94 4.50 13.35
CA GLU A 33 11.75 5.94 13.10
C GLU A 33 12.07 6.33 11.65
N SER A 34 13.11 5.75 11.04
CA SER A 34 13.46 6.04 9.64
C SER A 34 12.44 5.53 8.62
N ILE A 35 11.64 4.51 8.97
CA ILE A 35 10.68 3.85 8.09
C ILE A 35 9.32 4.55 8.10
N LYS A 36 8.95 5.12 9.26
CA LYS A 36 7.69 5.83 9.46
C LYS A 36 7.47 6.79 8.31
N SER A 37 6.37 6.59 7.58
CA SER A 37 5.92 7.65 6.68
C SER A 37 5.58 8.88 7.53
N PHE A 38 5.76 10.07 6.97
CA PHE A 38 5.50 11.32 7.69
C PHE A 38 4.17 11.26 8.45
N ASN A 39 4.26 11.36 9.78
CA ASN A 39 3.16 11.34 10.76
C ASN A 39 2.58 9.97 11.21
N ASP A 40 3.18 8.82 10.85
CA ASP A 40 2.70 7.53 11.35
C ASP A 40 3.25 7.21 12.75
N GLN A 41 2.38 6.77 13.67
CA GLN A 41 2.74 6.42 15.04
C GLN A 41 2.86 4.90 15.19
N ILE A 42 3.94 4.32 14.67
CA ILE A 42 4.23 2.88 14.87
C ILE A 42 5.27 2.70 15.97
N SER A 43 5.02 1.80 16.90
CA SER A 43 5.95 1.42 17.97
C SER A 43 6.60 0.06 17.70
N LEU A 44 7.72 -0.24 18.38
CA LEU A 44 8.29 -1.60 18.36
C LEU A 44 7.30 -2.65 18.89
N GLN A 45 6.39 -2.24 19.76
CA GLN A 45 5.33 -3.11 20.26
C GLN A 45 4.36 -3.50 19.14
N ASP A 46 4.00 -2.58 18.24
CA ASP A 46 3.17 -2.90 17.06
C ASP A 46 3.88 -3.87 16.12
N VAL A 47 5.20 -3.71 15.95
CA VAL A 47 6.02 -4.66 15.18
C VAL A 47 5.88 -6.07 15.74
N THR A 48 6.05 -6.23 17.05
CA THR A 48 5.93 -7.54 17.71
C THR A 48 4.51 -8.09 17.67
N ASP A 49 3.53 -7.27 17.99
CA ASP A 49 2.16 -7.73 18.22
C ASP A 49 1.41 -8.01 16.94
N VAL A 50 1.70 -7.26 15.86
CA VAL A 50 0.91 -7.27 14.63
C VAL A 50 1.72 -7.73 13.44
N TYR A 51 2.86 -7.08 13.19
CA TYR A 51 3.58 -7.25 11.93
C TYR A 51 4.44 -8.52 11.87
N LEU A 52 4.99 -9.00 12.99
CA LEU A 52 5.67 -10.30 13.04
C LEU A 52 4.71 -11.49 12.79
N PRO A 53 3.54 -11.59 13.46
CA PRO A 53 2.54 -12.60 13.09
C PRO A 53 2.07 -12.48 11.64
N LEU A 54 1.90 -11.26 11.12
CA LEU A 54 1.52 -11.03 9.73
C LEU A 54 2.59 -11.53 8.75
N ALA A 55 3.87 -11.21 8.99
CA ALA A 55 4.98 -11.70 8.18
C ALA A 55 5.05 -13.25 8.21
N HIS A 56 4.83 -13.86 9.37
CA HIS A 56 4.75 -15.31 9.50
C HIS A 56 3.56 -15.90 8.72
N LEU A 57 2.39 -15.26 8.74
CA LEU A 57 1.25 -15.68 7.93
C LEU A 57 1.57 -15.61 6.43
N ILE A 58 2.18 -14.53 5.96
CA ILE A 58 2.62 -14.38 4.57
C ILE A 58 3.58 -15.51 4.17
N GLN A 59 4.50 -15.91 5.06
CA GLN A 59 5.40 -17.04 4.82
C GLN A 59 4.66 -18.37 4.66
N ILE A 60 3.60 -18.61 5.44
CA ILE A 60 2.75 -19.79 5.29
C ILE A 60 2.13 -19.82 3.89
N TYR A 61 1.54 -18.70 3.44
CA TYR A 61 0.93 -18.62 2.10
C TYR A 61 1.97 -18.81 0.99
N LYS A 62 3.16 -18.21 1.12
CA LYS A 62 4.27 -18.39 0.18
C LYS A 62 4.62 -19.87 0.04
N ARG A 63 4.87 -20.54 1.16
CA ARG A 63 5.27 -21.96 1.18
C ARG A 63 4.21 -22.84 0.55
N THR A 64 2.94 -22.65 0.92
CA THR A 64 1.83 -23.41 0.33
C THR A 64 1.72 -23.21 -1.17
N LYS A 65 1.93 -21.98 -1.66
CA LYS A 65 1.94 -21.69 -3.10
C LYS A 65 3.11 -22.38 -3.81
N ASP A 66 4.30 -22.35 -3.23
CA ASP A 66 5.48 -23.01 -3.80
C ASP A 66 5.32 -24.53 -3.86
N ASP A 67 4.80 -25.14 -2.80
CA ASP A 67 4.54 -26.59 -2.73
C ASP A 67 3.51 -27.01 -3.81
N LEU A 68 2.48 -26.19 -4.03
CA LEU A 68 1.51 -26.40 -5.10
C LEU A 68 2.12 -26.26 -6.49
N ALA A 69 2.95 -25.23 -6.72
CA ALA A 69 3.64 -25.02 -7.99
C ALA A 69 4.59 -26.18 -8.31
N PHE A 70 5.34 -26.65 -7.31
CA PHE A 70 6.19 -27.83 -7.41
C PHE A 70 5.40 -29.08 -7.79
N SER A 71 4.30 -29.36 -7.07
CA SER A 71 3.43 -30.51 -7.34
C SER A 71 2.82 -30.48 -8.75
N LYS A 72 2.40 -29.30 -9.23
CA LYS A 72 1.94 -29.10 -10.62
C LYS A 72 3.05 -29.35 -11.64
N GLY A 73 4.28 -28.92 -11.35
CA GLY A 73 5.45 -29.19 -12.19
C GLY A 73 5.69 -30.69 -12.39
N ILE A 74 5.66 -31.46 -11.30
CA ILE A 74 5.78 -32.93 -11.34
C ILE A 74 4.66 -33.56 -12.18
N PHE A 75 3.41 -33.16 -11.94
CA PHE A 75 2.26 -33.68 -12.71
C PHE A 75 2.40 -33.39 -14.22
N LEU A 76 2.85 -32.18 -14.58
CA LEU A 76 3.04 -31.75 -15.97
C LEU A 76 4.35 -32.24 -16.60
N GLN A 77 5.21 -32.95 -15.85
CA GLN A 77 6.56 -33.35 -16.27
C GLN A 77 7.40 -32.16 -16.76
N ARG A 78 7.30 -31.03 -16.05
CA ARG A 78 8.03 -29.79 -16.34
C ARG A 78 8.76 -29.32 -15.09
N GLU A 79 9.90 -28.66 -15.29
CA GLU A 79 10.54 -27.95 -14.19
C GLU A 79 9.60 -26.86 -13.67
N SER A 80 9.42 -26.83 -12.34
CA SER A 80 8.73 -25.72 -11.68
C SER A 80 9.66 -24.52 -11.68
N LYS A 81 9.19 -23.40 -12.24
CA LYS A 81 9.89 -22.11 -12.13
C LYS A 81 9.43 -21.40 -10.86
N ALA A 82 10.37 -20.87 -10.10
CA ALA A 82 10.05 -19.96 -9.00
C ALA A 82 9.30 -18.74 -9.56
N GLN A 83 8.14 -18.44 -8.99
CA GLN A 83 7.36 -17.26 -9.33
C GLN A 83 7.42 -16.26 -8.16
N PRO A 84 7.55 -14.96 -8.44
CA PRO A 84 7.41 -13.95 -7.41
C PRO A 84 6.08 -14.08 -6.66
N PHE A 85 6.13 -13.87 -5.35
CA PHE A 85 4.95 -13.80 -4.50
C PHE A 85 4.55 -12.35 -4.33
N ILE A 86 3.43 -11.98 -4.96
CA ILE A 86 3.02 -10.59 -5.06
C ILE A 86 2.04 -10.27 -3.94
N ILE A 87 2.37 -9.28 -3.11
CA ILE A 87 1.55 -8.83 -1.98
C ILE A 87 0.92 -7.49 -2.35
N GLY A 88 -0.40 -7.42 -2.43
CA GLY A 88 -1.12 -6.16 -2.65
C GLY A 88 -1.44 -5.47 -1.32
N VAL A 89 -1.14 -4.18 -1.19
CA VAL A 89 -1.48 -3.37 0.00
C VAL A 89 -2.34 -2.19 -0.42
N SER A 90 -3.59 -2.14 0.07
CA SER A 90 -4.55 -1.07 -0.22
C SER A 90 -5.17 -0.46 1.03
N GLY A 91 -6.04 0.54 0.84
CA GLY A 91 -6.58 1.39 1.90
C GLY A 91 -6.56 2.87 1.53
N SER A 92 -7.23 3.71 2.33
CA SER A 92 -7.38 5.14 2.03
C SER A 92 -6.05 5.90 1.96
N VAL A 93 -6.06 7.09 1.36
CA VAL A 93 -4.97 8.07 1.50
C VAL A 93 -4.75 8.36 3.00
N ALA A 94 -3.50 8.56 3.41
CA ALA A 94 -3.08 8.84 4.79
C ALA A 94 -3.32 7.72 5.84
N VAL A 95 -3.96 6.60 5.50
CA VAL A 95 -4.24 5.51 6.47
C VAL A 95 -2.99 4.75 6.97
N GLY A 96 -1.83 4.90 6.29
CA GLY A 96 -0.56 4.25 6.69
C GLY A 96 -0.13 3.04 5.84
N LYS A 97 -0.62 2.94 4.59
CA LYS A 97 -0.22 1.88 3.65
C LYS A 97 1.30 1.83 3.43
N SER A 98 1.92 2.95 3.08
CA SER A 98 3.35 2.99 2.75
C SER A 98 4.23 2.57 3.94
N THR A 99 3.83 2.92 5.17
CA THR A 99 4.54 2.45 6.37
C THR A 99 4.36 0.95 6.58
N THR A 100 3.15 0.43 6.43
CA THR A 100 2.85 -1.02 6.47
C THR A 100 3.71 -1.78 5.46
N SER A 101 3.78 -1.30 4.21
CA SER A 101 4.53 -1.94 3.13
C SER A 101 6.04 -1.92 3.35
N ARG A 102 6.61 -0.79 3.82
CA ARG A 102 8.05 -0.70 4.13
C ARG A 102 8.43 -1.58 5.32
N LEU A 103 7.58 -1.62 6.35
CA LEU A 103 7.82 -2.48 7.50
C LEU A 103 7.77 -3.96 7.10
N LEU A 104 6.79 -4.36 6.30
CA LEU A 104 6.74 -5.73 5.75
C LEU A 104 7.96 -6.04 4.88
N GLN A 105 8.41 -5.11 4.04
CA GLN A 105 9.62 -5.28 3.23
C GLN A 105 10.83 -5.63 4.11
N ILE A 106 11.03 -4.88 5.20
CA ILE A 106 12.16 -5.06 6.11
C ILE A 106 12.03 -6.37 6.89
N LEU A 107 10.84 -6.65 7.44
CA LEU A 107 10.60 -7.87 8.20
C LEU A 107 10.80 -9.12 7.33
N LEU A 108 10.26 -9.14 6.11
CA LEU A 108 10.43 -10.26 5.19
C LEU A 108 11.90 -10.42 4.78
N SER A 109 12.60 -9.33 4.43
CA SER A 109 14.01 -9.38 4.04
C SER A 109 14.93 -9.88 5.17
N ARG A 110 14.61 -9.58 6.43
CA ARG A 110 15.43 -9.98 7.59
C ARG A 110 15.09 -11.36 8.12
N THR A 111 13.83 -11.76 8.03
CA THR A 111 13.41 -13.12 8.46
C THR A 111 13.77 -14.18 7.42
N LEU A 112 13.85 -13.80 6.15
CA LEU A 112 14.23 -14.66 5.03
C LEU A 112 15.49 -14.11 4.37
N THR A 113 16.66 -14.39 4.95
CA THR A 113 17.94 -13.77 4.56
C THR A 113 18.35 -14.01 3.11
N ASP A 114 17.84 -15.08 2.49
CA ASP A 114 18.12 -15.41 1.09
C ASP A 114 17.05 -14.87 0.12
N ALA A 115 15.96 -14.30 0.62
CA ALA A 115 14.86 -13.79 -0.18
C ALA A 115 15.06 -12.31 -0.53
N ARG A 116 14.84 -11.97 -1.79
CA ARG A 116 14.76 -10.57 -2.26
C ARG A 116 13.34 -10.07 -2.11
N VAL A 117 13.18 -8.83 -1.62
CA VAL A 117 11.88 -8.18 -1.44
C VAL A 117 11.87 -6.80 -2.09
N GLU A 118 11.07 -6.65 -3.13
CA GLU A 118 10.85 -5.37 -3.82
C GLU A 118 9.60 -4.67 -3.31
N LEU A 119 9.63 -3.33 -3.30
CA LEU A 119 8.48 -2.48 -2.98
C LEU A 119 8.20 -1.55 -4.15
N VAL A 120 6.95 -1.54 -4.60
CA VAL A 120 6.45 -0.72 -5.70
C VAL A 120 5.20 0.03 -5.23
N THR A 121 5.13 1.31 -5.58
CA THR A 121 3.92 2.13 -5.35
C THR A 121 3.17 2.31 -6.67
N THR A 122 1.84 2.25 -6.65
CA THR A 122 1.05 2.44 -7.87
C THR A 122 1.02 3.90 -8.33
N ASP A 123 1.45 4.84 -7.49
CA ASP A 123 1.56 6.26 -7.84
C ASP A 123 2.50 6.50 -9.04
N GLY A 124 3.50 5.62 -9.25
CA GLY A 124 4.36 5.63 -10.44
C GLY A 124 3.62 5.34 -11.76
N PHE A 125 2.37 4.88 -11.69
CA PHE A 125 1.50 4.63 -12.84
C PHE A 125 0.43 5.70 -13.00
N LEU A 126 0.48 6.80 -12.23
CA LEU A 126 -0.33 7.98 -12.54
C LEU A 126 0.12 8.59 -13.86
N TYR A 127 -0.81 9.13 -14.64
CA TYR A 127 -0.44 9.96 -15.77
C TYR A 127 0.31 11.22 -15.28
N PRO A 128 1.30 11.72 -16.03
CA PRO A 128 1.95 12.99 -15.72
C PRO A 128 0.94 14.14 -15.64
N ASN A 129 1.22 15.17 -14.84
CA ASN A 129 0.30 16.30 -14.66
C ASN A 129 -0.08 16.96 -15.99
N GLN A 130 0.85 17.05 -16.95
CA GLN A 130 0.58 17.59 -18.27
C GLN A 130 -0.58 16.84 -18.98
N THR A 131 -0.55 15.51 -18.96
CA THR A 131 -1.62 14.67 -19.53
C THR A 131 -2.93 14.84 -18.76
N LEU A 132 -2.88 14.89 -17.43
CA LEU A 132 -4.07 15.11 -16.61
C LEU A 132 -4.72 16.49 -16.84
N ILE A 133 -3.90 17.53 -17.11
CA ILE A 133 -4.35 18.88 -17.44
C ILE A 133 -5.01 18.90 -18.82
N GLU A 134 -4.38 18.31 -19.83
CA GLU A 134 -4.92 18.22 -21.19
C GLU A 134 -6.27 17.49 -21.24
N GLN A 135 -6.45 16.50 -20.38
CA GLN A 135 -7.70 15.74 -20.24
C GLN A 135 -8.72 16.40 -19.29
N GLY A 136 -8.36 17.50 -18.61
CA GLY A 136 -9.25 18.19 -17.67
C GLY A 136 -9.56 17.42 -16.39
N ILE A 137 -8.70 16.48 -15.99
CA ILE A 137 -8.89 15.56 -14.85
C ILE A 137 -7.82 15.70 -13.76
N LEU A 138 -7.05 16.80 -13.74
CA LEU A 138 -6.04 17.04 -12.70
C LEU A 138 -6.61 16.99 -11.28
N ASN A 139 -7.84 17.48 -11.08
CA ASN A 139 -8.57 17.41 -9.81
C ASN A 139 -9.11 16.00 -9.48
N ARG A 140 -8.93 15.03 -10.38
CA ARG A 140 -9.28 13.62 -10.20
C ARG A 140 -8.04 12.73 -10.07
N LYS A 141 -6.88 13.30 -9.74
CA LYS A 141 -5.68 12.53 -9.44
C LYS A 141 -5.94 11.56 -8.29
N GLY A 142 -5.65 10.28 -8.51
CA GLY A 142 -5.96 9.18 -7.60
C GLY A 142 -7.29 8.46 -7.88
N PHE A 143 -8.15 8.99 -8.77
CA PHE A 143 -9.31 8.24 -9.27
C PHE A 143 -8.87 7.25 -10.37
N PRO A 144 -9.66 6.20 -10.68
CA PRO A 144 -9.27 5.17 -11.65
C PRO A 144 -8.77 5.71 -12.99
N GLU A 145 -9.41 6.75 -13.54
CA GLU A 145 -9.05 7.35 -14.83
C GLU A 145 -7.72 8.12 -14.85
N SER A 146 -7.15 8.41 -13.67
CA SER A 146 -5.86 9.10 -13.57
C SER A 146 -4.65 8.17 -13.66
N TYR A 147 -4.88 6.85 -13.72
CA TYR A 147 -3.85 5.82 -13.79
C TYR A 147 -3.73 5.21 -15.20
N ASP A 148 -2.50 4.95 -15.62
CA ASP A 148 -2.17 4.08 -16.74
C ASP A 148 -2.30 2.62 -16.30
N MET A 149 -3.54 2.11 -16.34
CA MET A 149 -3.87 0.75 -15.91
C MET A 149 -3.25 -0.31 -16.82
N GLU A 150 -3.05 0.00 -18.11
CA GLU A 150 -2.39 -0.91 -19.05
C GLU A 150 -0.91 -1.10 -18.67
N ALA A 151 -0.21 -0.01 -18.34
CA ALA A 151 1.17 -0.07 -17.86
C ALA A 151 1.29 -0.85 -16.54
N LEU A 152 0.34 -0.67 -15.60
CA LEU A 152 0.32 -1.41 -14.33
C LEU A 152 0.09 -2.92 -14.55
N LEU A 153 -0.87 -3.29 -15.41
CA LEU A 153 -1.13 -4.69 -15.76
C LEU A 153 0.07 -5.33 -16.47
N ASN A 154 0.71 -4.62 -17.39
CA ASN A 154 1.92 -5.09 -18.06
C ASN A 154 3.07 -5.31 -17.06
N PHE A 155 3.25 -4.40 -16.12
CA PHE A 155 4.22 -4.56 -15.03
C PHE A 155 3.96 -5.83 -14.22
N LEU A 156 2.72 -6.03 -13.76
CA LEU A 156 2.35 -7.21 -12.96
C LEU A 156 2.54 -8.52 -13.72
N ASP A 157 2.14 -8.56 -14.99
CA ASP A 157 2.32 -9.75 -15.85
C ASP A 157 3.81 -10.09 -16.04
N ARG A 158 4.64 -9.10 -16.37
CA ARG A 158 6.08 -9.31 -16.57
C ARG A 158 6.78 -9.78 -15.30
N ILE A 159 6.45 -9.18 -14.15
CA ILE A 159 6.97 -9.62 -12.84
C ILE A 159 6.52 -11.04 -12.53
N LYS A 160 5.24 -11.39 -12.72
CA LYS A 160 4.73 -12.75 -12.47
C LYS A 160 5.45 -13.80 -13.33
N ASN A 161 5.90 -13.41 -14.52
CA ASN A 161 6.68 -14.23 -15.44
C ASN A 161 8.21 -14.19 -15.21
N GLY A 162 8.66 -13.59 -14.10
CA GLY A 162 10.07 -13.59 -13.69
C GLY A 162 10.95 -12.62 -14.47
N GLN A 163 10.38 -11.55 -15.03
CA GLN A 163 11.13 -10.54 -15.77
C GLN A 163 11.35 -9.27 -14.96
N ASP A 164 12.55 -8.69 -15.04
CA ASP A 164 12.83 -7.35 -14.51
C ASP A 164 12.08 -6.28 -15.33
N VAL A 165 11.55 -5.27 -14.64
CA VAL A 165 10.75 -4.20 -15.27
C VAL A 165 11.23 -2.84 -14.80
N ASN A 166 11.30 -1.88 -15.72
CA ASN A 166 11.52 -0.47 -15.38
C ASN A 166 10.17 0.24 -15.31
N ILE A 167 9.87 0.87 -14.18
CA ILE A 167 8.64 1.62 -13.97
C ILE A 167 8.94 3.11 -13.73
N PRO A 168 8.02 4.04 -14.03
CA PRO A 168 8.20 5.45 -13.71
C PRO A 168 8.23 5.68 -12.19
N VAL A 169 8.86 6.77 -11.77
CA VAL A 169 8.92 7.16 -10.35
C VAL A 169 8.05 8.38 -10.12
N TYR A 170 7.11 8.26 -9.18
CA TYR A 170 6.34 9.40 -8.67
C TYR A 170 7.09 10.09 -7.52
N SER A 171 7.00 11.41 -7.44
CA SER A 171 7.51 12.18 -6.29
C SER A 171 6.41 13.03 -5.68
N HIS A 172 6.19 12.87 -4.37
CA HIS A 172 5.27 13.71 -3.59
C HIS A 172 5.80 15.13 -3.34
N GLU A 173 7.10 15.37 -3.56
CA GLU A 173 7.74 16.68 -3.40
C GLU A 173 7.35 17.61 -4.55
N VAL A 174 7.52 17.14 -5.79
CA VAL A 174 7.10 17.86 -7.02
C VAL A 174 5.65 17.57 -7.40
N TYR A 175 5.01 16.59 -6.73
CA TYR A 175 3.64 16.15 -6.96
C TYR A 175 3.38 15.69 -8.41
N ASP A 176 4.34 14.98 -9.02
CA ASP A 176 4.27 14.48 -10.40
C ASP A 176 5.19 13.27 -10.64
N ILE A 177 5.06 12.65 -11.81
CA ILE A 177 6.03 11.69 -12.35
C ILE A 177 7.35 12.43 -12.60
N VAL A 178 8.44 11.89 -12.08
CA VAL A 178 9.79 12.45 -12.25
C VAL A 178 10.30 12.11 -13.65
N PRO A 179 10.55 13.11 -14.53
CA PRO A 179 11.03 12.85 -15.88
C PRO A 179 12.32 12.03 -15.88
N GLU A 180 12.41 11.07 -16.81
CA GLU A 180 13.58 10.20 -17.04
C GLU A 180 13.99 9.28 -15.88
N LYS A 181 13.45 9.45 -14.68
CA LYS A 181 13.72 8.60 -13.52
C LYS A 181 12.85 7.35 -13.56
N LYS A 182 13.50 6.19 -13.52
CA LYS A 182 12.83 4.89 -13.48
C LYS A 182 13.34 4.06 -12.31
N GLN A 183 12.45 3.32 -11.67
CA GLN A 183 12.80 2.26 -10.74
C GLN A 183 12.97 0.96 -11.52
N ASN A 184 14.13 0.30 -11.39
CA ASN A 184 14.34 -1.04 -11.93
C ASN A 184 13.88 -2.07 -10.89
N VAL A 185 12.69 -2.63 -11.08
CA VAL A 185 12.11 -3.64 -10.22
C VAL A 185 12.61 -5.01 -10.66
N LYS A 186 13.27 -5.72 -9.75
CA LYS A 186 13.77 -7.07 -10.01
C LYS A 186 12.65 -8.11 -9.87
N ALA A 187 12.75 -9.18 -10.64
CA ALA A 187 12.01 -10.40 -10.34
C ALA A 187 12.55 -11.01 -9.03
N ALA A 188 11.92 -10.61 -7.92
CA ALA A 188 12.28 -10.96 -6.55
C ALA A 188 11.36 -12.05 -5.99
N ASP A 189 11.74 -12.63 -4.85
CA ASP A 189 10.93 -13.66 -4.19
C ASP A 189 9.59 -13.11 -3.68
N PHE A 190 9.62 -11.86 -3.22
CA PHE A 190 8.45 -11.08 -2.83
C PHE A 190 8.42 -9.74 -3.56
N VAL A 191 7.24 -9.35 -4.01
CA VAL A 191 7.00 -8.01 -4.59
C VAL A 191 5.78 -7.42 -3.90
N ILE A 192 6.00 -6.37 -3.12
CA ILE A 192 4.93 -5.62 -2.43
C ILE A 192 4.48 -4.50 -3.35
N VAL A 193 3.19 -4.48 -3.70
CA VAL A 193 2.56 -3.47 -4.54
C VAL A 193 1.57 -2.69 -3.69
N GLU A 194 1.88 -1.42 -3.42
CA GLU A 194 1.11 -0.54 -2.55
C GLU A 194 0.37 0.53 -3.33
N GLY A 195 -0.91 0.75 -3.02
CA GLY A 195 -1.68 1.82 -3.65
C GLY A 195 -3.18 1.77 -3.39
N ILE A 196 -3.85 2.89 -3.66
CA ILE A 196 -5.30 3.03 -3.46
C ILE A 196 -6.13 2.24 -4.48
N ASN A 197 -5.57 1.97 -5.66
CA ASN A 197 -6.23 1.28 -6.76
C ASN A 197 -5.89 -0.22 -6.87
N VAL A 198 -5.07 -0.74 -5.95
CA VAL A 198 -4.56 -2.11 -5.99
C VAL A 198 -5.69 -3.15 -6.06
N PHE A 199 -6.81 -2.92 -5.37
CA PHE A 199 -7.96 -3.85 -5.42
C PHE A 199 -9.08 -3.41 -6.36
N GLN A 200 -8.87 -2.35 -7.14
CA GLN A 200 -9.88 -1.87 -8.10
C GLN A 200 -9.88 -2.74 -9.36
N ASN A 201 -11.05 -2.87 -9.97
CA ASN A 201 -11.19 -3.45 -11.30
C ASN A 201 -11.33 -2.32 -12.31
N PRO A 202 -10.56 -2.33 -13.40
CA PRO A 202 -10.90 -1.51 -14.56
C PRO A 202 -12.32 -1.87 -15.01
N GLN A 203 -13.18 -0.87 -15.15
CA GLN A 203 -14.50 -1.11 -15.72
C GLN A 203 -14.31 -1.51 -17.19
N ASN A 204 -14.63 -2.77 -17.52
CA ASN A 204 -14.61 -3.41 -18.85
C ASN A 204 -13.41 -4.30 -19.22
N ASP A 205 -12.46 -4.55 -18.30
CA ASP A 205 -11.38 -5.51 -18.57
C ASP A 205 -11.67 -6.91 -18.03
N ARG A 206 -11.27 -7.92 -18.82
CA ARG A 206 -11.39 -9.34 -18.44
C ARG A 206 -10.35 -9.78 -17.41
N LEU A 207 -9.32 -8.96 -17.19
CA LEU A 207 -8.20 -9.22 -16.29
C LEU A 207 -8.38 -8.38 -15.03
N TYR A 208 -8.47 -9.05 -13.88
CA TYR A 208 -8.55 -8.37 -12.59
C TYR A 208 -7.16 -8.21 -12.01
N ILE A 209 -6.80 -7.00 -11.58
CA ILE A 209 -5.51 -6.76 -10.89
C ILE A 209 -5.36 -7.69 -9.69
N THR A 210 -6.46 -8.00 -9.01
CA THR A 210 -6.48 -8.91 -7.87
C THR A 210 -6.01 -10.33 -8.20
N ASP A 211 -6.11 -10.78 -9.46
CA ASP A 211 -5.67 -12.11 -9.88
C ASP A 211 -4.13 -12.23 -9.89
N PHE A 212 -3.42 -11.10 -9.88
CA PHE A 212 -1.96 -11.09 -9.79
C PHE A 212 -1.45 -11.21 -8.35
N PHE A 213 -2.25 -10.86 -7.35
CA PHE A 213 -1.83 -10.92 -5.94
C PHE A 213 -2.02 -12.31 -5.37
N ASP A 214 -0.99 -12.75 -4.65
CA ASP A 214 -0.99 -14.01 -3.91
C ASP A 214 -1.41 -13.82 -2.45
N PHE A 215 -1.32 -12.57 -1.97
CA PHE A 215 -1.78 -12.13 -0.66
C PHE A 215 -2.19 -10.66 -0.74
N SER A 216 -3.27 -10.29 -0.07
CA SER A 216 -3.83 -8.94 -0.14
C SER A 216 -4.12 -8.39 1.26
N ILE A 217 -3.65 -7.19 1.54
CA ILE A 217 -3.80 -6.49 2.81
C ILE A 217 -4.56 -5.20 2.58
N TYR A 218 -5.61 -4.95 3.36
CA TYR A 218 -6.30 -3.67 3.41
C TYR A 218 -6.05 -3.00 4.77
N VAL A 219 -5.55 -1.77 4.76
CA VAL A 219 -5.40 -0.96 5.97
C VAL A 219 -6.65 -0.09 6.12
N ASP A 220 -7.40 -0.33 7.19
CA ASP A 220 -8.70 0.25 7.46
C ASP A 220 -8.67 1.18 8.68
N ALA A 221 -9.58 2.14 8.74
CA ALA A 221 -9.81 3.01 9.89
C ALA A 221 -11.15 3.75 9.73
N ALA A 222 -11.65 4.34 10.81
CA ALA A 222 -12.80 5.23 10.74
C ALA A 222 -12.49 6.46 9.87
N VAL A 223 -13.48 6.90 9.08
CA VAL A 223 -13.33 8.04 8.15
C VAL A 223 -12.82 9.30 8.87
N ASP A 224 -13.36 9.61 10.04
CA ASP A 224 -12.99 10.78 10.84
C ASP A 224 -11.52 10.73 11.30
N ASP A 225 -11.01 9.53 11.60
CA ASP A 225 -9.62 9.34 11.99
C ASP A 225 -8.70 9.55 10.77
N ILE A 226 -9.06 8.99 9.61
CA ILE A 226 -8.29 9.16 8.36
C ILE A 226 -8.26 10.63 7.95
N GLU A 227 -9.38 11.35 8.10
CA GLU A 227 -9.47 12.78 7.85
C GLU A 227 -8.47 13.56 8.73
N SER A 228 -8.48 13.31 10.03
CA SER A 228 -7.55 13.94 10.97
C SER A 228 -6.09 13.68 10.54
N TRP A 229 -5.75 12.44 10.22
CA TRP A 229 -4.39 12.08 9.80
C TRP A 229 -3.98 12.72 8.48
N TYR A 230 -4.92 12.86 7.55
CA TYR A 230 -4.70 13.56 6.28
C TYR A 230 -4.39 15.04 6.51
N LEU A 231 -5.21 15.73 7.32
CA LEU A 231 -5.03 17.15 7.63
C LEU A 231 -3.72 17.39 8.38
N ASP A 232 -3.43 16.59 9.39
CA ASP A 232 -2.17 16.68 10.14
C ASP A 232 -0.96 16.49 9.22
N ARG A 233 -1.02 15.51 8.31
CA ARG A 233 0.04 15.27 7.32
C ARG A 233 0.16 16.46 6.36
N PHE A 234 -0.94 17.04 5.91
CA PHE A 234 -0.93 18.22 5.03
C PHE A 234 -0.23 19.41 5.71
N LEU A 235 -0.59 19.71 6.96
CA LEU A 235 0.02 20.80 7.73
C LEU A 235 1.51 20.57 8.01
N LYS A 236 1.92 19.31 8.23
CA LYS A 236 3.35 18.96 8.36
C LYS A 236 4.11 19.10 7.04
N MET A 237 3.53 18.72 5.90
CA MET A 237 4.16 18.97 4.59
C MET A 237 4.31 20.46 4.33
N LEU A 238 3.30 21.25 4.69
CA LEU A 238 3.35 22.71 4.62
C LEU A 238 4.50 23.30 5.44
N SER A 239 4.71 22.82 6.68
CA SER A 239 5.77 23.36 7.53
C SER A 239 7.18 23.03 7.01
N LEU A 240 7.38 21.87 6.40
CA LEU A 240 8.66 21.48 5.80
C LEU A 240 8.96 22.27 4.52
N ALA A 241 7.91 22.59 3.75
CA ALA A 241 8.04 23.32 2.50
C ALA A 241 8.32 24.82 2.69
N GLN A 242 8.34 25.36 3.91
CA GLN A 242 8.49 26.80 4.17
C GLN A 242 9.70 27.45 3.47
N ASN A 243 10.79 26.71 3.31
CA ASN A 243 12.04 27.20 2.73
C ASN A 243 12.41 26.51 1.41
N ASP A 244 11.46 25.83 0.77
CA ASP A 244 11.69 25.04 -0.44
C ASP A 244 10.75 25.48 -1.57
N PRO A 245 11.17 26.43 -2.43
CA PRO A 245 10.37 26.93 -3.54
C PRO A 245 10.01 25.87 -4.59
N ASP A 246 10.76 24.78 -4.67
CA ASP A 246 10.53 23.70 -5.63
C ASP A 246 9.47 22.71 -5.13
N SER A 247 9.13 22.76 -3.84
CA SER A 247 8.05 21.97 -3.25
C SER A 247 6.68 22.41 -3.77
N TYR A 248 5.85 21.43 -4.15
CA TYR A 248 4.43 21.66 -4.44
C TYR A 248 3.69 22.38 -3.31
N TYR A 249 4.11 22.16 -2.06
CA TYR A 249 3.47 22.76 -0.89
C TYR A 249 3.88 24.22 -0.64
N TYR A 250 4.97 24.70 -1.25
CA TYR A 250 5.48 26.06 -1.05
C TYR A 250 4.44 27.14 -1.33
N ARG A 251 3.64 26.96 -2.38
CA ARG A 251 2.57 27.90 -2.76
C ARG A 251 1.53 28.14 -1.66
N PHE A 252 1.29 27.13 -0.81
CA PHE A 252 0.35 27.23 0.29
C PHE A 252 0.96 27.95 1.51
N THR A 253 2.30 28.01 1.61
CA THR A 253 2.99 28.70 2.73
C THR A 253 2.79 30.21 2.67
N GLN A 254 2.40 30.74 1.51
CA GLN A 254 2.14 32.16 1.27
C GLN A 254 0.69 32.56 1.58
N MET A 255 -0.18 31.61 1.97
CA MET A 255 -1.59 31.83 2.26
C MET A 255 -1.84 31.87 3.78
N PRO A 256 -2.89 32.56 4.27
CA PRO A 256 -3.29 32.50 5.68
C PRO A 256 -3.61 31.07 6.10
N ILE A 257 -3.14 30.64 7.28
CA ILE A 257 -3.28 29.25 7.73
C ILE A 257 -4.72 28.74 7.72
N GLY A 258 -5.70 29.56 8.11
CA GLY A 258 -7.12 29.18 8.08
C GLY A 258 -7.67 28.95 6.68
N GLU A 259 -7.15 29.64 5.66
CA GLU A 259 -7.50 29.38 4.25
C GLU A 259 -6.88 28.06 3.76
N VAL A 260 -5.66 27.76 4.20
CA VAL A 260 -4.96 26.51 3.85
C VAL A 260 -5.64 25.31 4.50
N GLU A 261 -6.05 25.40 5.76
CA GLU A 261 -6.83 24.37 6.45
C GLU A 261 -8.17 24.14 5.77
N SER A 262 -8.88 25.21 5.42
CA SER A 262 -10.15 25.13 4.67
C SER A 262 -9.97 24.46 3.31
N PHE A 263 -8.88 24.79 2.59
CA PHE A 263 -8.53 24.16 1.33
C PHE A 263 -8.21 22.67 1.51
N ALA A 264 -7.40 22.30 2.50
CA ALA A 264 -7.05 20.90 2.77
C ALA A 264 -8.30 20.07 3.10
N HIS A 265 -9.20 20.62 3.93
CA HIS A 265 -10.48 19.99 4.24
C HIS A 265 -11.38 19.86 2.99
N GLN A 266 -11.41 20.88 2.13
CA GLN A 266 -12.13 20.79 0.85
C GLN A 266 -11.56 19.70 -0.06
N VAL A 267 -10.23 19.57 -0.17
CA VAL A 267 -9.58 18.50 -0.93
C VAL A 267 -9.93 17.13 -0.34
N TRP A 268 -9.87 16.98 0.98
CA TRP A 268 -10.30 15.75 1.64
C TRP A 268 -11.73 15.39 1.29
N THR A 269 -12.68 16.26 1.58
CA THR A 269 -14.12 16.00 1.41
C THR A 269 -14.52 15.78 -0.04
N SER A 270 -14.02 16.59 -0.98
CA SER A 270 -14.43 16.53 -2.38
C SER A 270 -13.69 15.48 -3.22
N ILE A 271 -12.42 15.20 -2.90
CA ILE A 271 -11.55 14.31 -3.68
C ILE A 271 -11.31 13.00 -2.93
N ASN A 272 -10.65 13.04 -1.77
CA ASN A 272 -10.17 11.82 -1.11
C ASN A 272 -11.29 10.98 -0.50
N LEU A 273 -12.25 11.61 0.18
CA LEU A 273 -13.40 10.94 0.79
C LEU A 273 -14.33 10.35 -0.29
N THR A 274 -14.63 11.14 -1.32
CA THR A 274 -15.37 10.66 -2.50
C THR A 274 -14.68 9.45 -3.13
N ASN A 275 -13.36 9.48 -3.27
CA ASN A 275 -12.60 8.37 -3.81
C ASN A 275 -12.63 7.14 -2.89
N LEU A 276 -12.47 7.34 -1.58
CA LEU A 276 -12.57 6.30 -0.57
C LEU A 276 -13.90 5.57 -0.66
N GLN A 277 -15.02 6.29 -0.55
CA GLN A 277 -16.36 5.70 -0.50
C GLN A 277 -16.76 5.01 -1.80
N ASN A 278 -16.37 5.58 -2.95
CA ASN A 278 -16.84 5.08 -4.25
C ASN A 278 -15.92 4.03 -4.87
N TYR A 279 -14.62 4.03 -4.56
CA TYR A 279 -13.65 3.21 -5.29
C TYR A 279 -12.67 2.41 -4.41
N ILE A 280 -12.40 2.82 -3.17
CA ILE A 280 -11.42 2.13 -2.31
C ILE A 280 -12.13 1.22 -1.30
N GLU A 281 -13.00 1.76 -0.45
CA GLU A 281 -13.73 1.01 0.58
C GLU A 281 -14.55 -0.15 0.01
N PRO A 282 -15.25 -0.03 -1.14
CA PRO A 282 -16.00 -1.15 -1.72
C PRO A 282 -15.13 -2.36 -2.11
N THR A 283 -13.81 -2.18 -2.18
CA THR A 283 -12.85 -3.25 -2.49
C THR A 283 -12.26 -3.92 -1.25
N ARG A 284 -12.56 -3.42 -0.04
CA ARG A 284 -12.04 -3.92 1.25
C ARG A 284 -12.25 -5.43 1.41
N ASN A 285 -13.40 -5.96 1.00
CA ASN A 285 -13.74 -7.38 1.08
C ASN A 285 -12.91 -8.31 0.17
N ARG A 286 -12.09 -7.76 -0.73
CA ARG A 286 -11.18 -8.51 -1.60
C ARG A 286 -9.85 -8.83 -0.92
N ALA A 287 -9.56 -8.19 0.20
CA ALA A 287 -8.38 -8.46 0.98
C ALA A 287 -8.42 -9.85 1.63
N GLU A 288 -7.25 -10.43 1.81
CA GLU A 288 -7.04 -11.62 2.62
C GLU A 288 -6.96 -11.25 4.10
N VAL A 289 -6.31 -10.12 4.41
CA VAL A 289 -6.20 -9.55 5.75
C VAL A 289 -6.63 -8.09 5.75
N ILE A 290 -7.43 -7.70 6.73
CA ILE A 290 -7.76 -6.30 7.01
C ILE A 290 -7.16 -5.93 8.36
N LEU A 291 -6.36 -4.87 8.38
CA LEU A 291 -5.77 -4.29 9.58
C LEU A 291 -6.58 -3.05 9.96
N HIS A 292 -7.40 -3.14 11.00
CA HIS A 292 -8.21 -2.01 11.45
C HIS A 292 -7.40 -1.16 12.43
N LYS A 293 -7.28 0.14 12.14
CA LYS A 293 -6.61 1.13 12.98
C LYS A 293 -7.62 1.99 13.72
N THR A 294 -7.27 2.32 14.94
CA THR A 294 -7.97 3.32 15.77
C THR A 294 -7.30 4.68 15.64
N LYS A 295 -7.95 5.74 16.15
CA LYS A 295 -7.48 7.14 16.19
C LYS A 295 -5.99 7.37 16.46
N ASN A 296 -5.35 6.57 17.30
CA ASN A 296 -3.94 6.70 17.65
C ASN A 296 -2.99 5.92 16.73
N HIS A 297 -3.44 5.54 15.53
CA HIS A 297 -2.77 4.63 14.60
C HIS A 297 -2.58 3.19 15.14
N GLU A 298 -3.12 2.86 16.31
CA GLU A 298 -3.03 1.54 16.90
C GLU A 298 -3.92 0.55 16.14
N ILE A 299 -3.37 -0.62 15.78
CA ILE A 299 -4.15 -1.71 15.20
C ILE A 299 -4.77 -2.55 16.33
N ASP A 300 -6.08 -2.47 16.49
CA ASP A 300 -6.83 -3.17 17.55
C ASP A 300 -7.46 -4.48 17.08
N GLU A 301 -7.84 -4.55 15.80
CA GLU A 301 -8.56 -5.67 15.21
C GLU A 301 -7.93 -6.10 13.88
N ILE A 302 -7.83 -7.42 13.71
CA ILE A 302 -7.37 -8.05 12.48
C ILE A 302 -8.53 -8.91 11.96
N TYR A 303 -8.89 -8.72 10.71
CA TYR A 303 -9.87 -9.57 10.03
C TYR A 303 -9.14 -10.46 9.04
N LEU A 304 -9.13 -11.76 9.28
CA LEU A 304 -8.52 -12.76 8.39
C LEU A 304 -9.62 -13.46 7.61
N LYS A 305 -9.47 -13.61 6.30
CA LYS A 305 -10.44 -14.31 5.45
C LYS A 305 -10.51 -15.79 5.80
N LYS A 306 -11.73 -16.34 5.80
CA LYS A 306 -12.03 -17.76 6.11
C LYS A 306 -11.72 -18.70 4.96
#